data_AF-K2F1S0-F1
#
_entry.id   AF-K2F1S0-F1
#
_cell.length_a   1.000
_cell.length_b   1.000
_cell.length_c   1.000
_cell.angle_alpha   90.00
_cell.angle_beta   90.00
_cell.angle_gamma   90.00
#
_symmetry.space_group_name_H-M   'P 1'
#
loop_
_entity.id
_entity.type
_entity.pdbx_description
1 polymer ?
#
loop_
_entity_poly.entity_id
_entity_poly.type
_entity_poly.pdbx_seq_one_letter_code
_entity_poly.pdbx_strand_id
1 'polypeptide(L)'
;MFEAKRQKAINGSNELFAQKIYEIVGDAPIREMVPFISQRDDKVAAFLVGIAKKESSFGYASPSKDGITCYNYWGYKGSAGRGTGMGYACFASAEEAVDVVGDRIEVLVGKNRSTPSKMVDTWKCGTSCAGDPGAPSWVSTVALYFDKLVEKNS
;
A
#
# COMPACT_ATOMS: atom_id res chain seq x y z
N MET A 1 -1.79 18.64 29.47
CA MET A 1 -2.86 17.62 29.66
C MET A 1 -3.66 17.35 28.38
N PHE A 2 -4.00 18.37 27.58
CA PHE A 2 -4.75 18.19 26.32
C PHE A 2 -3.97 17.43 25.22
N GLU A 3 -2.69 17.74 25.01
CA GLU A 3 -1.85 17.07 24.02
C GLU A 3 -1.69 15.56 24.30
N ALA A 4 -1.45 15.19 25.57
CA ALA A 4 -1.34 13.78 25.97
C ALA A 4 -2.65 13.00 25.73
N LYS A 5 -3.83 13.61 25.96
CA LYS A 5 -5.12 12.98 25.66
C LYS A 5 -5.34 12.81 24.16
N ARG A 6 -4.94 13.82 23.36
CA ARG A 6 -4.99 13.75 21.90
C ARG A 6 -4.08 12.66 21.34
N GLN A 7 -2.84 12.59 21.83
CA GLN A 7 -1.90 11.55 21.40
C GLN A 7 -2.39 10.15 21.76
N LYS A 8 -2.95 9.97 22.97
CA LYS A 8 -3.55 8.70 23.38
C LYS A 8 -4.73 8.29 22.48
N ALA A 9 -5.57 9.23 22.08
CA ALA A 9 -6.69 8.97 21.18
C ALA A 9 -6.21 8.58 19.76
N ILE A 10 -5.19 9.27 19.23
CA ILE A 10 -4.59 8.94 17.92
C ILE A 10 -3.94 7.55 17.95
N ASN A 11 -3.19 7.25 19.01
CA ASN A 11 -2.58 5.92 19.15
C ASN A 11 -3.66 4.83 19.22
N GLY A 12 -4.72 5.05 19.98
CA GLY A 12 -5.85 4.11 20.05
C GLY A 12 -6.59 3.94 18.71
N SER A 13 -6.77 5.00 17.92
CA SER A 13 -7.36 4.87 16.58
C SER A 13 -6.45 4.11 15.62
N ASN A 14 -5.14 4.37 15.67
CA ASN A 14 -4.15 3.68 14.84
C ASN A 14 -4.05 2.20 15.19
N GLU A 15 -4.18 1.83 16.47
CA GLU A 15 -4.22 0.44 16.92
C GLU A 15 -5.44 -0.31 16.38
N LEU A 16 -6.63 0.29 16.47
CA LEU A 16 -7.86 -0.31 15.89
C LEU A 16 -7.77 -0.44 14.37
N PHE A 17 -7.21 0.58 13.71
CA PHE A 17 -7.01 0.53 12.26
C PHE A 17 -5.97 -0.53 11.86
N ALA A 18 -4.87 -0.64 12.61
CA ALA A 18 -3.87 -1.69 12.43
C ALA A 18 -4.48 -3.09 12.60
N GLN A 19 -5.33 -3.31 13.61
CA GLN A 19 -6.04 -4.57 13.81
C GLN A 19 -6.88 -4.95 12.58
N LYS A 20 -7.63 -3.98 12.04
CA LYS A 20 -8.41 -4.18 10.81
C LYS A 20 -7.53 -4.56 9.61
N ILE A 21 -6.36 -3.94 9.47
CA ILE A 21 -5.39 -4.31 8.42
C ILE A 21 -4.83 -5.72 8.68
N TYR A 22 -4.48 -6.05 9.93
CA TYR A 22 -4.00 -7.38 10.30
C TYR A 22 -5.00 -8.49 9.97
N GLU A 23 -6.29 -8.26 10.19
CA GLU A 23 -7.37 -9.19 9.82
C GLU A 23 -7.46 -9.38 8.31
N ILE A 24 -7.29 -8.30 7.54
CA ILE A 24 -7.34 -8.33 6.08
C ILE A 24 -6.15 -9.10 5.47
N VAL A 25 -4.95 -8.89 5.99
CA VAL A 25 -3.72 -9.46 5.41
C VAL A 25 -3.38 -10.84 5.97
N GLY A 26 -3.91 -11.21 7.13
CA GLY A 26 -3.63 -12.48 7.79
C GLY A 26 -2.13 -12.67 8.04
N ASP A 27 -1.61 -13.85 7.70
CA ASP A 27 -0.20 -14.22 7.84
C ASP A 27 0.64 -13.95 6.58
N ALA A 28 0.10 -13.21 5.60
CA ALA A 28 0.84 -12.87 4.40
C ALA A 28 2.09 -12.01 4.72
N PRO A 29 3.13 -12.01 3.86
CA PRO A 29 4.37 -11.28 4.12
C PRO A 29 4.17 -9.80 4.48
N ILE A 30 3.20 -9.10 3.86
CA ILE A 30 2.86 -7.71 4.20
C ILE A 30 2.46 -7.48 5.67
N ARG A 31 2.15 -8.54 6.44
CA ARG A 31 1.86 -8.45 7.87
C ARG A 31 2.93 -7.67 8.64
N GLU A 32 4.21 -7.84 8.29
CA GLU A 32 5.32 -7.14 8.95
C GLU A 32 5.31 -5.62 8.69
N MET A 33 4.65 -5.18 7.61
CA MET A 33 4.57 -3.77 7.22
C MET A 33 3.41 -3.04 7.88
N VAL A 34 2.44 -3.75 8.47
CA VAL A 34 1.23 -3.16 9.06
C VAL A 34 1.51 -2.06 10.10
N PRO A 35 2.52 -2.17 10.99
CA PRO A 35 2.84 -1.09 11.93
C PRO A 35 3.19 0.25 11.27
N PHE A 36 3.71 0.22 10.03
CA PHE A 36 4.05 1.42 9.26
C PHE A 36 2.87 1.86 8.39
N ILE A 37 2.16 0.90 7.78
CA ILE A 37 0.98 1.20 6.95
C ILE A 37 -0.11 1.89 7.77
N SER A 38 -0.37 1.44 9.01
CA SER A 38 -1.43 1.99 9.87
C SER A 38 -1.17 3.42 10.38
N GLN A 39 0.04 3.93 10.21
CA GLN A 39 0.41 5.31 10.55
C GLN A 39 0.14 6.29 9.40
N ARG A 40 -0.12 5.77 8.19
CA ARG A 40 -0.46 6.59 7.02
C ARG A 40 -1.93 7.02 7.06
N ASP A 41 -2.27 8.06 6.31
CA ASP A 41 -3.67 8.44 6.09
C ASP A 41 -4.51 7.24 5.62
N ASP A 42 -5.75 7.15 6.10
CA ASP A 42 -6.66 6.02 5.86
C ASP A 42 -6.71 5.62 4.37
N LYS A 43 -6.74 6.59 3.44
CA LYS A 43 -6.77 6.32 2.00
C LYS A 43 -5.43 5.83 1.46
N VAL A 44 -4.32 6.39 1.95
CA VAL A 44 -2.97 5.96 1.57
C VAL A 44 -2.74 4.52 2.03
N ALA A 45 -3.08 4.21 3.29
CA ALA A 45 -3.04 2.86 3.83
C ALA A 45 -3.94 1.89 3.05
N ALA A 46 -5.16 2.31 2.70
CA ALA A 46 -6.08 1.53 1.90
C ALA A 46 -5.53 1.20 0.51
N PHE A 47 -4.87 2.15 -0.15
CA PHE A 47 -4.17 1.90 -1.42
C PHE A 47 -2.96 0.98 -1.24
N LEU A 48 -2.14 1.18 -0.19
CA LEU A 48 -1.00 0.31 0.10
C LEU A 48 -1.46 -1.15 0.22
N VAL A 49 -2.53 -1.42 0.97
CA VAL A 49 -3.08 -2.77 1.12
C VAL A 49 -3.67 -3.29 -0.20
N GLY A 50 -4.55 -2.53 -0.83
CA GLY A 50 -5.27 -2.98 -2.04
C GLY A 50 -4.35 -3.24 -3.24
N ILE A 51 -3.38 -2.35 -3.48
CA ILE A 51 -2.40 -2.52 -4.56
C ILE A 51 -1.48 -3.70 -4.24
N ALA A 52 -1.03 -3.87 -2.99
CA ALA A 52 -0.20 -5.01 -2.62
C ALA A 52 -0.90 -6.36 -2.84
N LYS A 53 -2.22 -6.44 -2.59
CA LYS A 53 -2.97 -7.64 -2.95
C LYS A 53 -2.88 -7.91 -4.45
N LYS A 54 -3.10 -6.87 -5.27
CA LYS A 54 -3.19 -7.03 -6.72
C LYS A 54 -1.85 -7.38 -7.36
N GLU A 55 -0.77 -6.76 -6.92
CA GLU A 55 0.54 -6.84 -7.58
C GLU A 55 1.38 -8.03 -7.11
N SER A 56 1.21 -8.47 -5.86
CA SER A 56 2.08 -9.51 -5.28
C SER A 56 1.35 -10.54 -4.43
N SER A 57 0.01 -10.50 -4.41
CA SER A 57 -0.81 -11.25 -3.45
C SER A 57 -0.32 -11.03 -2.02
N PHE A 58 -0.21 -9.78 -1.59
CA PHE A 58 0.28 -9.40 -0.26
C PHE A 58 1.74 -9.82 0.03
N GLY A 59 2.57 -9.86 -1.01
CA GLY A 59 4.01 -10.12 -0.90
C GLY A 59 4.44 -11.56 -1.17
N TYR A 60 3.52 -12.50 -1.39
CA TYR A 60 3.89 -13.88 -1.77
C TYR A 60 4.65 -13.97 -3.10
N ALA A 61 4.39 -13.04 -4.04
CA ALA A 61 5.10 -12.93 -5.30
C ALA A 61 6.10 -11.75 -5.32
N SER A 62 6.70 -11.44 -4.17
CA SER A 62 7.70 -10.37 -4.05
C SER A 62 8.99 -10.68 -4.84
N PRO A 63 9.63 -9.67 -5.47
CA PRO A 63 10.99 -9.83 -5.97
C PRO A 63 11.95 -10.11 -4.82
N SER A 64 13.07 -10.74 -5.16
CA SER A 64 14.19 -10.98 -4.25
C SER A 64 15.51 -10.58 -4.92
N LYS A 65 16.52 -10.37 -4.09
CA LYS A 65 17.89 -10.07 -4.49
C LYS A 65 18.84 -10.75 -3.51
N ASP A 66 19.76 -11.54 -4.05
CA ASP A 66 20.74 -12.32 -3.29
C ASP A 66 20.08 -13.25 -2.26
N GLY A 67 18.95 -13.85 -2.62
CA GLY A 67 18.18 -14.74 -1.74
C GLY A 67 17.37 -14.03 -0.64
N ILE A 68 17.43 -12.70 -0.56
CA ILE A 68 16.72 -11.89 0.43
C ILE A 68 15.57 -11.15 -0.26
N THR A 69 14.40 -11.09 0.39
CA THR A 69 13.25 -10.31 -0.09
C THR A 69 13.62 -8.84 -0.35
N CYS A 70 12.98 -8.25 -1.35
CA CYS A 70 13.13 -6.83 -1.69
C CYS A 70 12.03 -5.94 -1.07
N TYR A 71 11.11 -6.53 -0.28
CA TYR A 71 9.98 -5.83 0.36
C TYR A 71 9.10 -5.03 -0.61
N ASN A 72 9.12 -5.35 -1.91
CA ASN A 72 8.38 -4.61 -2.92
C ASN A 72 7.11 -5.35 -3.32
N TYR A 73 6.01 -4.98 -2.69
CA TYR A 73 4.73 -5.65 -2.87
C TYR A 73 3.83 -4.96 -3.90
N TRP A 74 4.27 -3.85 -4.49
CA TRP A 74 3.46 -2.94 -5.30
C TRP A 74 3.92 -2.81 -6.75
N GLY A 75 4.95 -3.58 -7.16
CA GLY A 75 5.54 -3.48 -8.50
C GLY A 75 6.27 -2.15 -8.73
N TYR A 76 6.73 -1.50 -7.67
CA TYR A 76 7.36 -0.18 -7.75
C TYR A 76 8.72 -0.26 -8.46
N LYS A 77 9.00 0.68 -9.38
CA LYS A 77 10.23 0.70 -10.20
C LYS A 77 11.13 1.91 -9.94
N GLY A 78 10.80 2.73 -8.93
CA GLY A 78 11.64 3.86 -8.54
C GLY A 78 12.91 3.43 -7.80
N SER A 79 13.61 4.41 -7.22
CA SER A 79 14.83 4.16 -6.45
C SER A 79 14.52 3.55 -5.08
N ALA A 80 15.45 2.74 -4.58
CA ALA A 80 15.40 2.10 -3.26
C ALA A 80 16.81 1.77 -2.74
N GLY A 81 16.95 1.54 -1.44
CA GLY A 81 18.21 1.43 -0.71
C GLY A 81 19.12 0.28 -1.16
N ARG A 82 18.56 -0.81 -1.72
CA ARG A 82 19.35 -1.93 -2.29
C ARG A 82 19.36 -1.91 -3.81
N GLY A 83 18.98 -0.79 -4.44
CA GLY A 83 18.89 -0.62 -5.88
C GLY A 83 17.73 -1.41 -6.49
N THR A 84 18.01 -2.22 -7.50
CA THR A 84 17.01 -3.00 -8.23
C THR A 84 17.20 -4.51 -8.00
N GLY A 85 16.10 -5.25 -7.88
CA GLY A 85 16.03 -6.72 -7.84
C GLY A 85 14.91 -7.21 -8.76
N MET A 86 15.22 -8.14 -9.67
CA MET A 86 14.26 -8.66 -10.67
C MET A 86 13.52 -7.58 -11.49
N GLY A 87 14.15 -6.43 -11.74
CA GLY A 87 13.55 -5.32 -12.49
C GLY A 87 12.65 -4.39 -11.68
N TYR A 88 12.56 -4.59 -10.36
CA TYR A 88 11.79 -3.76 -9.43
C TYR A 88 12.70 -3.12 -8.38
N ALA A 89 12.23 -2.05 -7.76
CA ALA A 89 12.92 -1.44 -6.62
C ALA A 89 13.14 -2.49 -5.52
N CYS A 90 14.33 -2.52 -4.94
CA CYS A 90 14.68 -3.41 -3.85
C CYS A 90 14.95 -2.60 -2.59
N PHE A 91 13.98 -2.61 -1.68
CA PHE A 91 14.06 -1.87 -0.42
C PHE A 91 14.90 -2.65 0.59
N ALA A 92 15.58 -1.91 1.47
CA ALA A 92 16.39 -2.43 2.56
C ALA A 92 15.54 -2.91 3.74
N SER A 93 14.33 -2.37 3.91
CA SER A 93 13.42 -2.74 4.99
C SER A 93 11.95 -2.59 4.62
N ALA A 94 11.08 -3.19 5.44
CA ALA A 94 9.64 -3.01 5.38
C ALA A 94 9.22 -1.54 5.55
N GLU A 95 9.86 -0.82 6.47
CA GLU A 95 9.64 0.61 6.73
C GLU A 95 9.99 1.47 5.51
N GLU A 96 11.19 1.28 4.92
CA GLU A 96 11.59 2.02 3.72
C GLU A 96 10.61 1.79 2.57
N ALA A 97 10.16 0.55 2.39
CA ALA A 97 9.21 0.21 1.33
C ALA A 97 7.88 0.93 1.52
N VAL A 98 7.32 0.91 2.73
CA VAL A 98 6.08 1.62 3.05
C VAL A 98 6.26 3.12 2.91
N ASP A 99 7.42 3.66 3.28
CA ASP A 99 7.68 5.08 3.18
C ASP A 99 7.75 5.56 1.73
N VAL A 100 8.60 4.95 0.92
CA VAL A 100 8.80 5.36 -0.47
C VAL A 100 7.52 5.17 -1.30
N VAL A 101 6.84 4.03 -1.12
CA VAL A 101 5.61 3.73 -1.87
C VAL A 101 4.44 4.57 -1.33
N GLY A 102 4.33 4.71 -0.01
CA GLY A 102 3.30 5.50 0.67
C GLY A 102 3.36 6.96 0.27
N ASP A 103 4.55 7.57 0.28
CA ASP A 103 4.77 8.96 -0.13
C ASP A 103 4.38 9.17 -1.60
N ARG A 104 4.71 8.20 -2.47
CA ARG A 104 4.28 8.24 -3.87
C ARG A 104 2.75 8.21 -3.99
N ILE A 105 2.09 7.32 -3.26
CA ILE A 105 0.63 7.20 -3.25
C ILE A 105 0.00 8.50 -2.73
N GLU A 106 0.55 9.08 -1.66
CA GLU A 106 0.08 10.33 -1.07
C GLU A 106 0.11 11.47 -2.09
N VAL A 107 1.19 11.62 -2.84
CA VAL A 107 1.27 12.60 -3.95
C VAL A 107 0.18 12.36 -4.99
N LEU A 108 -0.12 11.11 -5.33
CA LEU A 108 -1.18 10.78 -6.30
C LEU A 108 -2.58 11.07 -5.76
N VAL A 109 -2.83 10.74 -4.49
CA VAL A 109 -4.08 11.08 -3.79
C VAL A 109 -4.29 12.59 -3.79
N GLY A 110 -3.25 13.37 -3.46
CA GLY A 110 -3.27 14.83 -3.52
C GLY A 110 -3.54 15.40 -4.92
N LYS A 111 -3.21 14.64 -5.98
CA LYS A 111 -3.52 14.96 -7.39
C LYS A 111 -4.88 14.40 -7.85
N ASN A 112 -5.84 14.29 -6.92
CA ASN A 112 -7.20 13.81 -7.18
C ASN A 112 -7.26 12.36 -7.71
N ARG A 113 -6.25 11.53 -7.44
CA ARG A 113 -6.28 10.07 -7.72
C ARG A 113 -6.73 9.29 -6.48
N SER A 114 -7.75 9.80 -5.80
CA SER A 114 -8.19 9.32 -4.48
C SER A 114 -9.19 8.16 -4.53
N THR A 115 -9.39 7.53 -5.70
CA THR A 115 -10.23 6.33 -5.87
C THR A 115 -9.49 5.32 -6.74
N PRO A 116 -9.73 4.00 -6.58
CA PRO A 116 -9.11 2.96 -7.42
C PRO A 116 -9.29 3.20 -8.92
N SER A 117 -10.48 3.64 -9.34
CA SER A 117 -10.79 3.98 -10.74
C SER A 117 -9.96 5.14 -11.29
N LYS A 118 -9.55 6.09 -10.46
CA LYS A 118 -8.68 7.20 -10.87
C LYS A 118 -7.20 6.85 -10.74
N MET A 119 -6.84 6.01 -9.77
CA MET A 119 -5.46 5.59 -9.49
C MET A 119 -4.88 4.70 -10.60
N VAL A 120 -5.71 3.83 -11.19
CA VAL A 120 -5.28 2.79 -12.14
C VAL A 120 -4.45 3.33 -13.31
N ASP A 121 -4.85 4.45 -13.90
CA ASP A 121 -4.16 5.03 -15.07
C ASP A 121 -2.71 5.36 -14.78
N THR A 122 -2.43 5.89 -13.58
CA THR A 122 -1.09 6.33 -13.20
C THR A 122 -0.28 5.21 -12.56
N TRP A 123 -0.88 4.39 -11.70
CA TRP A 123 -0.12 3.32 -11.02
C TRP A 123 0.19 2.16 -11.97
N LYS A 124 -0.84 1.64 -12.65
CA LYS A 124 -0.72 0.44 -13.50
C LYS A 124 -0.16 0.77 -14.88
N CYS A 125 -0.63 1.84 -15.52
CA CYS A 125 -0.32 2.15 -16.92
C CYS A 125 0.58 3.37 -17.13
N GLY A 126 0.93 4.11 -16.08
CA GLY A 126 1.73 5.34 -16.14
C GLY A 126 0.96 6.58 -16.62
N THR A 127 0.18 6.47 -17.70
CA THR A 127 -0.54 7.61 -18.31
C THR A 127 -2.04 7.35 -18.51
N SER A 128 -2.39 6.21 -19.10
CA SER A 128 -3.78 5.83 -19.41
C SER A 128 -3.88 4.33 -19.58
N CYS A 129 -4.93 3.72 -19.03
CA CYS A 129 -5.25 2.31 -19.24
C CYS A 129 -6.32 2.09 -20.33
N ALA A 130 -6.55 3.06 -21.22
CA ALA A 130 -7.51 2.90 -22.31
C ALA A 130 -7.16 1.70 -23.20
N GLY A 131 -8.06 0.72 -23.29
CA GLY A 131 -7.85 -0.51 -24.05
C GLY A 131 -7.08 -1.62 -23.33
N ASP A 132 -6.63 -1.42 -22.08
CA ASP A 132 -5.98 -2.47 -21.27
C ASP A 132 -7.05 -3.40 -20.67
N PRO A 133 -7.14 -4.68 -21.10
CA PRO A 133 -8.16 -5.61 -20.61
C PRO A 133 -7.96 -6.03 -19.14
N GLY A 134 -6.77 -5.81 -18.59
CA GLY A 134 -6.45 -6.09 -17.19
C GLY A 134 -6.84 -4.96 -16.23
N ALA A 135 -7.05 -3.73 -16.72
CA ALA A 135 -7.37 -2.57 -15.88
C ALA A 135 -8.67 -2.74 -15.07
N PRO A 136 -9.79 -3.27 -15.61
CA PRO A 136 -11.00 -3.51 -14.82
C PRO A 136 -10.76 -4.47 -13.64
N SER A 137 -10.01 -5.56 -13.86
CA SER A 137 -9.68 -6.53 -12.81
C SER A 137 -8.79 -5.93 -11.72
N TRP A 138 -7.92 -5.01 -12.11
CA TRP A 138 -7.06 -4.26 -11.19
C TRP A 138 -7.90 -3.35 -10.32
N VAL A 139 -8.75 -2.52 -10.92
CA VAL A 139 -9.64 -1.60 -10.21
C VAL A 139 -10.53 -2.36 -9.24
N SER A 140 -11.14 -3.46 -9.69
CA SER A 140 -12.02 -4.28 -8.85
C SER A 140 -11.30 -4.87 -7.63
N THR A 141 -10.09 -5.41 -7.82
CA THR A 141 -9.31 -5.96 -6.70
C THR A 141 -8.93 -4.87 -5.72
N VAL A 142 -8.39 -3.75 -6.20
CA VAL A 142 -7.95 -2.65 -5.34
C VAL A 142 -9.15 -2.03 -4.60
N ALA A 143 -10.29 -1.84 -5.27
CA ALA A 143 -11.52 -1.33 -4.66
C ALA A 143 -12.02 -2.21 -3.51
N LEU A 144 -12.03 -3.54 -3.69
CA LEU A 144 -12.50 -4.46 -2.65
C LEU A 144 -11.77 -4.28 -1.31
N TYR A 145 -10.47 -3.99 -1.32
CA TYR A 145 -9.70 -3.75 -0.09
C TYR A 145 -9.70 -2.29 0.32
N PHE A 146 -9.74 -1.38 -0.65
CA PHE A 146 -9.80 0.05 -0.39
C PHE A 146 -11.08 0.40 0.38
N ASP A 147 -12.23 -0.08 -0.11
CA ASP A 147 -13.54 0.20 0.47
C ASP A 147 -13.65 -0.40 1.87
N LYS A 148 -13.12 -1.61 2.10
CA LYS A 148 -13.04 -2.20 3.44
C LYS A 148 -12.33 -1.30 4.44
N LEU A 149 -11.31 -0.54 4.04
CA LEU A 149 -10.50 0.27 4.95
C LEU A 149 -10.99 1.71 5.07
N VAL A 150 -11.58 2.26 4.00
CA VAL A 150 -12.09 3.65 3.96
C VAL A 150 -13.55 3.75 4.42
N GLU A 151 -14.33 2.68 4.34
CA GLU A 151 -15.62 2.61 5.03
C GLU A 151 -15.38 2.62 6.55
N LYS A 152 -15.49 3.82 7.12
CA LYS A 152 -15.77 3.99 8.54
C LYS A 152 -17.16 3.41 8.77
N ASN A 153 -17.28 2.46 9.70
CA ASN A 153 -18.55 1.90 10.13
C ASN A 153 -19.57 3.05 10.26
N SER A 154 -20.60 3.00 9.40
CA SER A 154 -21.73 3.93 9.44
C SER A 154 -22.48 3.79 10.76
#